data_AF-A0A2D9FUG3-F1
#
_entry.id   AF-A0A2D9FUG3-F1
#
_cell.length_a   1.000
_cell.length_b   1.000
_cell.length_c   1.000
_cell.angle_alpha   90.00
_cell.angle_beta   90.00
_cell.angle_gamma   90.00
#
_symmetry.space_group_name_H-M   'P 1'
#
loop_
_entity.id
_entity.type
_entity.pdbx_description
1 polymer ?
#
loop_
_entity_poly.entity_id
_entity_poly.type
_entity_poly.pdbx_seq_one_letter_code
_entity_poly.pdbx_strand_id
1 'polypeptide(L)' 'MKIVYCAKSRQDEVVDKIEGTFLFASPNDTRVDHTASEVVIVGPHPHIAERYKGIAKVTQLDLSNPEPEDTEE' A
#
# COMPACT_ATOMS: atom_id res chain seq x y z
N MET A 1 -8.80 2.82 9.34
CA MET A 1 -8.63 1.53 8.63
C MET A 1 -7.76 1.79 7.41
N LYS A 2 -6.78 0.92 7.14
CA LYS A 2 -5.87 1.08 6.00
C LYS A 2 -6.24 0.11 4.89
N ILE A 3 -6.09 0.50 3.62
CA ILE A 3 -6.21 -0.45 2.50
C ILE A 3 -4.84 -0.70 1.91
N VAL A 4 -4.52 -1.96 1.70
CA VAL A 4 -3.21 -2.40 1.24
C VAL A 4 -3.37 -3.13 -0.08
N TYR A 5 -2.85 -2.55 -1.14
CA TYR A 5 -2.80 -3.16 -2.46
C TYR A 5 -1.46 -3.85 -2.61
N CYS A 6 -1.45 -5.19 -2.56
CA CYS A 6 -0.22 -5.96 -2.68
C CYS A 6 -0.45 -7.18 -3.57
N ALA A 7 0.59 -7.60 -4.28
CA ALA A 7 0.60 -8.90 -4.93
C ALA A 7 0.42 -10.00 -3.87
N LYS A 8 -0.39 -11.03 -4.18
CA LYS A 8 -0.69 -12.12 -3.25
C LYS A 8 0.57 -12.76 -2.65
N SER A 9 1.61 -12.91 -3.47
CA SER A 9 2.91 -13.48 -3.07
C SER A 9 3.72 -12.62 -2.10
N ARG A 10 3.37 -11.33 -1.92
CA ARG A 10 4.02 -10.39 -1.00
C ARG A 10 3.12 -10.00 0.18
N GLN A 11 1.95 -10.63 0.35
CA GLN A 11 1.06 -10.29 1.45
C GLN A 11 1.69 -10.57 2.81
N ASP A 12 2.35 -11.72 2.99
CA ASP A 12 3.06 -12.07 4.24
C ASP A 12 4.11 -11.03 4.65
N GLU A 13 4.96 -10.60 3.70
CA GLU A 13 5.99 -9.59 3.97
C GLU A 13 5.40 -8.24 4.37
N VAL A 14 4.21 -7.92 3.85
CA VAL A 14 3.52 -6.66 4.14
C VAL A 14 2.77 -6.72 5.46
N VAL A 15 2.19 -7.86 5.81
CA VAL A 15 1.55 -8.07 7.12
C VAL A 15 2.54 -7.79 8.26
N ASP A 16 3.80 -8.20 8.08
CA ASP A 16 4.85 -8.00 9.08
C ASP A 16 5.29 -6.53 9.19
N LYS A 17 5.23 -5.78 8.08
CA LYS A 17 5.65 -4.36 8.01
C LYS A 17 4.54 -3.36 8.31
N ILE A 18 3.27 -3.75 8.18
CA ILE A 18 2.13 -2.85 8.39
C ILE A 18 1.47 -3.19 9.72
N GLU A 19 1.68 -2.35 10.72
CA GLU A 19 0.97 -2.46 11.99
C GLU A 19 -0.46 -1.91 11.90
N GLY A 20 -1.37 -2.58 12.62
CA GLY A 20 -2.76 -2.15 12.82
C GLY A 20 -3.79 -2.84 11.93
N THR A 21 -4.97 -2.22 11.78
CA THR A 21 -6.07 -2.80 10.99
C THR A 21 -5.95 -2.38 9.53
N PHE A 22 -5.62 -3.35 8.68
CA PHE A 22 -5.56 -3.19 7.24
C PHE A 22 -6.43 -4.21 6.50
N LEU A 23 -6.82 -3.86 5.28
CA LEU A 23 -7.54 -4.72 4.36
C LEU A 23 -6.72 -4.91 3.09
N PHE A 24 -6.43 -6.16 2.73
CA PHE A 24 -5.82 -6.45 1.45
C PHE A 24 -6.85 -6.29 0.33
N ALA A 25 -6.56 -5.39 -0.60
CA ALA A 25 -7.31 -5.24 -1.82
C ALA A 25 -6.46 -5.74 -3.00
N SER A 26 -7.10 -6.39 -3.97
CA SER A 26 -6.40 -6.77 -5.19
C SER A 26 -6.12 -5.52 -6.03
N PRO A 27 -5.00 -5.43 -6.77
CA PRO A 27 -4.72 -4.27 -7.61
C PRO A 27 -5.76 -4.07 -8.73
N ASN A 28 -6.44 -5.14 -9.12
CA ASN A 28 -7.59 -5.10 -10.04
C ASN A 28 -8.91 -4.72 -9.36
N ASP A 29 -8.93 -4.61 -8.03
CA ASP A 29 -10.11 -4.21 -7.29
C ASP A 29 -10.36 -2.71 -7.55
N THR A 30 -11.47 -2.46 -8.24
CA THR A 30 -11.91 -1.11 -8.61
C THR A 30 -12.75 -0.47 -7.53
N ARG A 31 -13.05 -1.18 -6.42
CA ARG A 31 -13.73 -0.56 -5.29
C ARG A 31 -12.77 0.36 -4.56
N VAL A 32 -13.02 1.65 -4.73
CA VAL A 32 -12.55 2.66 -3.79
C VAL A 32 -13.41 2.49 -2.56
N ASP A 33 -12.80 2.07 -1.45
CA ASP A 33 -13.50 2.10 -0.17
C ASP A 33 -13.33 3.49 0.43
N HIS A 34 -14.41 4.24 0.52
CA HIS A 34 -14.38 5.62 1.00
C HIS A 34 -14.13 5.70 2.52
N THR A 35 -14.08 4.56 3.23
CA THR A 35 -13.72 4.51 4.65
C THR A 35 -12.21 4.39 4.89
N ALA A 36 -11.42 4.17 3.84
CA ALA A 36 -9.97 4.09 3.94
C ALA A 36 -9.37 5.49 4.19
N SER A 37 -8.75 5.68 5.35
CA SER A 37 -8.02 6.93 5.67
C SER A 37 -6.62 6.93 5.07
N GLU A 38 -6.05 5.75 4.85
CA GLU A 38 -4.71 5.56 4.28
C GLU A 38 -4.71 4.34 3.34
N VAL A 39 -4.02 4.47 2.23
CA VAL A 39 -3.89 3.47 1.17
C VAL A 39 -2.42 3.20 0.92
N VAL A 40 -2.02 1.96 1.09
CA VAL A 40 -0.66 1.49 0.88
C VAL A 40 -0.63 0.65 -0.38
N ILE A 41 0.23 1.01 -1.33
CA ILE A 41 0.38 0.31 -2.59
C ILE A 41 1.75 -0.31 -2.62
N VAL A 42 1.77 -1.63 -2.68
CA VAL A 42 2.97 -2.43 -2.60
C VAL A 42 3.28 -3.00 -3.98
N GLY A 43 4.37 -2.52 -4.57
CA GLY A 43 4.83 -2.90 -5.91
C GLY A 43 4.44 -1.91 -7.02
N PRO A 44 4.64 -2.29 -8.30
CA PRO A 44 4.59 -1.38 -9.44
C PRO A 44 3.15 -1.16 -9.93
N HIS A 45 2.28 -0.64 -9.05
CA HIS A 45 0.88 -0.34 -9.36
C HIS A 45 0.55 1.16 -9.26
N PRO A 46 1.22 2.03 -10.04
CA PRO A 46 1.05 3.49 -9.94
C PRO A 46 -0.37 3.96 -10.28
N HIS A 47 -1.09 3.20 -11.11
CA HIS A 47 -2.47 3.49 -11.50
C HIS A 47 -3.46 3.46 -10.31
N ILE A 48 -3.14 2.74 -9.23
CA ILE A 48 -3.96 2.72 -8.02
C ILE A 48 -3.73 4.00 -7.22
N ALA A 49 -2.49 4.50 -7.20
CA ALA A 49 -2.13 5.71 -6.47
C ALA A 49 -2.91 6.92 -7.00
N GLU A 50 -3.02 7.01 -8.32
CA GLU A 50 -3.79 8.07 -8.98
C GLU A 50 -5.28 8.03 -8.65
N ARG A 51 -5.86 6.85 -8.43
CA ARG A 51 -7.29 6.70 -8.08
C ARG A 51 -7.62 7.19 -6.68
N TYR A 52 -6.67 7.06 -5.75
CA TYR A 52 -6.86 7.46 -4.35
C TYR A 52 -6.29 8.85 -4.04
N LYS A 53 -5.63 9.48 -5.01
CA LYS A 53 -5.07 10.83 -4.89
C LYS A 53 -6.19 11.84 -4.58
N GLY A 54 -6.18 12.40 -3.38
CA GLY A 54 -7.18 13.35 -2.90
C GLY A 54 -8.38 12.73 -2.18
N ILE A 55 -8.46 11.39 -2.10
CA ILE A 55 -9.49 10.67 -1.32
C ILE A 55 -8.89 10.14 -0.02
N ALA A 56 -7.68 9.58 -0.09
CA ALA A 56 -6.95 9.03 1.05
C ALA A 56 -5.47 9.38 0.95
N LYS A 57 -4.74 9.20 2.06
CA LYS A 57 -3.28 9.31 2.05
C LYS A 57 -2.71 8.08 1.33
N VAL A 58 -2.02 8.29 0.21
CA VAL A 58 -1.45 7.21 -0.59
C VAL A 58 0.04 7.07 -0.30
N THR A 59 0.46 5.86 0.06
CA THR A 59 1.86 5.49 0.30
C THR A 59 2.23 4.38 -0.68
N GLN A 60 3.19 4.61 -1.56
CA GLN A 60 3.71 3.56 -2.43
C GLN A 60 4.94 2.94 -1.78
N LEU A 61 4.83 1.68 -1.38
CA LEU A 61 5.89 0.85 -0.83
C LEU A 61 6.50 0.02 -1.97
N ASP A 62 7.71 0.37 -2.36
CA ASP A 62 8.45 -0.47 -3.30
C ASP A 62 9.23 -1.53 -2.51
N LEU A 63 8.71 -2.76 -2.49
CA LEU A 63 9.41 -3.92 -1.89
C LEU A 63 10.46 -4.52 -2.84
N SER A 64 10.68 -3.93 -4.02
CA SER A 64 11.77 -4.36 -4.91
C SER A 64 13.10 -3.69 -4.51
N ASN A 65 13.04 -2.69 -3.64
CA ASN A 65 14.20 -2.10 -2.98
C ASN A 65 13.92 -2.01 -1.47
N PRO A 66 14.34 -3.00 -0.65
CA PRO A 66 14.25 -2.88 0.79
C PRO A 66 15.13 -1.69 1.22
N GLU A 67 14.45 -0.58 1.54
CA GLU A 67 14.97 0.62 2.21
C GLU A 67 15.78 1.61 1.31
N PRO A 68 15.56 2.93 1.39
CA PRO A 68 16.71 3.82 1.52
C PRO A 68 17.29 3.53 2.90
N GLU A 69 18.53 3.02 2.92
CA GLU A 69 19.35 3.02 4.13
C GLU A 69 19.25 4.43 4.74
N ASP A 70 18.62 4.51 5.91
CA ASP A 70 18.55 5.74 6.68
C ASP A 70 19.99 6.10 7.04
N THR A 71 20.59 6.97 6.22
CA THR A 71 21.90 7.55 6.48
C THR A 71 21.69 8.70 7.45
N GLU A 72 21.43 8.38 8.72
CA GLU A 72 21.56 9.32 9.83
C GLU A 72 23.05 9.35 10.27
N GLU A 73 23.74 10.37 9.72
CA GLU A 73 24.87 11.19 10.22
C GLU A 73 25.94 10.62 11.17
#